data_AF-A0A964ZB66-F1
#
_entry.id   AF-A0A964ZB66-F1
#
_cell.length_a   1.000
_cell.length_b   1.000
_cell.length_c   1.000
_cell.angle_alpha   90.00
_cell.angle_beta   90.00
_cell.angle_gamma   90.00
#
_symmetry.space_group_name_H-M   'P 1'
#
loop_
_entity.id
_entity.type
_entity.pdbx_description
1 polymer ?
#
loop_
_entity_poly.entity_id
_entity_poly.type
_entity_poly.pdbx_seq_one_letter_code
_entity_poly.pdbx_strand_id
1 'polypeptide(L)' 'MTDLRATNITWHEGHVSRETRQALYGQKGATLWFTGLSGSGKSTTAYTVENAL' A
#
# COMPACT_ATOMS: atom_id res chain seq x y z
N MET A 1 -10.81 -9.47 -22.88
CA MET A 1 -11.53 -9.84 -21.64
C MET A 1 -10.71 -10.91 -20.95
N THR A 2 -10.18 -10.62 -19.76
CA THR A 2 -9.34 -11.57 -19.02
C THR A 2 -10.23 -12.64 -18.41
N ASP A 3 -9.92 -13.90 -18.70
CA ASP A 3 -10.61 -15.07 -18.17
C ASP A 3 -10.34 -15.21 -16.67
N LEU A 4 -11.39 -15.19 -15.85
CA LEU A 4 -11.29 -15.23 -14.39
C LEU A 4 -11.13 -16.67 -13.93
N ARG A 5 -9.86 -17.13 -13.82
CA ARG A 5 -9.55 -18.55 -13.58
C ARG A 5 -9.80 -19.05 -12.16
N ALA A 6 -9.93 -18.17 -11.18
CA ALA A 6 -10.17 -18.52 -9.78
C ALA A 6 -11.67 -18.45 -9.46
N THR A 7 -12.39 -19.56 -9.62
CA THR A 7 -13.85 -19.63 -9.41
C THR A 7 -14.27 -20.11 -8.01
N ASN A 8 -13.35 -20.71 -7.25
CA ASN A 8 -13.60 -21.26 -5.92
C ASN A 8 -12.57 -20.77 -4.90
N ILE A 9 -12.31 -19.47 -4.89
CA ILE A 9 -11.44 -18.81 -3.91
C ILE A 9 -12.29 -17.75 -3.21
N THR A 10 -12.30 -17.80 -1.88
CA THR A 10 -12.95 -16.80 -1.03
C THR A 10 -11.91 -16.04 -0.23
N TRP A 11 -12.20 -14.79 0.09
CA TRP A 11 -11.36 -14.01 0.99
C TRP A 11 -11.49 -14.55 2.41
N HIS A 12 -10.37 -14.87 3.04
CA HIS A 12 -10.31 -15.17 4.46
C HIS A 12 -9.99 -13.88 5.22
N GLU A 13 -10.99 -13.34 5.91
CA GLU A 13 -10.83 -12.11 6.69
C GLU A 13 -9.88 -12.31 7.89
N GLY A 14 -9.08 -11.28 8.18
CA GLY A 14 -8.31 -11.23 9.42
C GLY A 14 -9.17 -10.78 10.59
N HIS A 15 -8.74 -11.06 11.83
CA HIS A 15 -9.46 -10.60 13.04
C HIS A 15 -9.54 -9.07 13.19
N VAL A 16 -8.73 -8.31 12.44
CA VAL A 16 -8.68 -6.84 12.49
C VAL A 16 -8.91 -6.28 11.09
N SER A 17 -10.08 -5.66 10.90
CA SER A 17 -10.42 -4.99 9.65
C SER A 17 -9.53 -3.77 9.39
N ARG A 18 -9.54 -3.30 8.14
CA ARG A 18 -8.82 -2.09 7.74
C ARG A 18 -9.35 -0.87 8.49
N GLU A 19 -10.66 -0.76 8.64
CA GLU A 19 -11.36 0.35 9.29
C GLU A 19 -11.00 0.42 10.77
N THR A 20 -11.02 -0.73 11.46
CA THR A 20 -10.62 -0.82 12.88
C THR A 20 -9.17 -0.38 13.07
N ARG A 21 -8.25 -0.83 12.19
CA ARG A 21 -6.84 -0.41 12.24
C ARG A 21 -6.68 1.09 12.00
N GLN A 22 -7.41 1.65 11.03
CA GLN A 22 -7.34 3.08 10.71
C GLN A 22 -7.92 3.95 11.83
N ALA A 23 -9.02 3.53 12.45
CA ALA A 23 -9.61 4.21 13.59
C ALA A 23 -8.67 4.21 14.82
N LEU A 24 -8.01 3.07 15.08
CA LEU A 24 -7.06 2.94 16.20
C LEU A 24 -5.85 3.87 16.06
N TYR A 25 -5.26 3.95 14.85
CA TYR A 25 -4.03 4.74 14.63
C TYR A 25 -4.30 6.17 14.14
N GLY A 26 -5.56 6.55 13.91
CA GLY A 26 -5.91 7.89 13.40
C GLY A 26 -5.39 8.21 12.00
N GLN A 27 -4.97 7.19 11.23
CA GLN A 27 -4.34 7.37 9.93
C GLN A 27 -4.76 6.29 8.92
N LYS A 28 -4.65 6.61 7.62
CA LYS A 28 -4.90 5.67 6.52
C LYS A 28 -3.58 5.16 5.95
N GLY A 29 -3.38 3.84 5.98
CA GLY A 29 -2.24 3.21 5.30
C GLY A 29 -2.34 3.35 3.78
N ALA A 30 -1.20 3.63 3.14
CA ALA A 30 -1.01 3.71 1.70
C ALA A 30 0.41 3.26 1.32
N THR A 31 0.61 2.88 0.05
CA THR A 31 1.93 2.60 -0.53
C THR A 31 2.24 3.66 -1.57
N LEU A 32 3.34 4.38 -1.39
CA LEU A 32 3.89 5.30 -2.39
C LEU A 32 4.97 4.57 -3.19
N TRP A 33 4.65 4.21 -4.44
CA TRP A 33 5.57 3.48 -5.31
C TRP A 33 6.36 4.43 -6.22
N PHE A 34 7.58 4.79 -5.83
CA PHE A 34 8.47 5.59 -6.67
C PHE A 34 9.12 4.73 -7.75
N THR A 35 8.90 5.07 -9.02
CA THR A 35 9.50 4.40 -10.18
C THR A 35 10.17 5.40 -11.11
N GLY A 36 11.21 4.97 -11.82
CA GLY A 36 12.05 5.84 -12.65
C GLY A 36 13.48 5.33 -12.85
N LEU A 37 14.21 5.90 -13.80
CA LEU A 37 15.58 5.54 -14.17
C LEU A 37 16.58 5.67 -13.00
N SER A 38 17.75 5.03 -13.10
CA SER A 38 18.84 5.27 -12.14
C SER A 38 19.22 6.76 -12.12
N GLY A 39 19.48 7.33 -10.94
CA GLY A 39 19.79 8.76 -10.79
C GLY A 39 18.60 9.73 -10.82
N SER A 40 17.38 9.28 -11.09
CA SER A 40 16.17 10.14 -11.10
C SER A 40 15.69 10.64 -9.72
N GLY A 41 16.43 10.37 -8.64
CA GLY A 41 16.13 10.88 -7.30
C GLY A 41 15.11 10.06 -6.48
N LYS A 42 14.67 8.88 -6.93
CA LYS A 42 13.69 8.04 -6.20
C LYS A 42 13.99 7.89 -4.69
N SER A 43 15.23 7.53 -4.34
CA SER A 43 15.62 7.33 -2.94
C SER A 43 15.72 8.65 -2.16
N THR A 44 16.21 9.72 -2.79
CA THR A 44 16.26 11.06 -2.18
C THR A 44 14.85 11.56 -1.85
N THR A 45 13.90 11.40 -2.77
CA THR A 45 12.50 11.76 -2.55
C THR A 45 11.87 10.89 -1.47
N ALA A 46 12.04 9.56 -1.51
CA ALA A 46 11.50 8.66 -0.50
C ALA A 46 11.99 9.02 0.92
N TYR A 47 13.30 9.28 1.06
CA TYR A 47 13.91 9.68 2.33
C TYR A 47 13.36 11.01 2.87
N THR A 48 13.20 11.99 1.98
CA THR A 48 12.69 13.31 2.36
C THR A 48 11.20 13.25 2.75
N VAL A 49 10.40 12.46 2.03
CA VAL A 49 8.98 12.24 2.33
C VAL A 49 8.81 11.53 3.67
N GLU A 50 9.62 10.51 3.96
CA GLU A 50 9.62 9.82 5.26
C GLU A 50 9.91 10.80 6.41
N ASN A 51 10.91 11.66 6.26
CA ASN A 51 11.26 12.64 7.30
C ASN A 51 10.21 13.75 7.47
N ALA A 52 9.39 14.02 6.44
CA ALA A 52 8.43 15.12 6.45
C ALA A 52 7.04 14.75 7.00
N LEU A 53 6.74 13.45 7.13
CA LEU A 53 5.44 12.92 7.54
C LEU A 53 5.52 12.25 8.92
#